data_AF-A0A1V4S4D5-F1
#
_entry.id   AF-A0A1V4S4D5-F1
#
_cell.length_a   1.000
_cell.length_b   1.000
_cell.length_c   1.000
_cell.angle_alpha   90.00
_cell.angle_beta   90.00
_cell.angle_gamma   90.00
#
_symmetry.space_group_name_H-M   'P 1'
#
loop_
_entity.id
_entity.type
_entity.pdbx_description
1 polymer ?
#
loop_
_entity_poly.entity_id
_entity_poly.type
_entity_poly.pdbx_seq_one_letter_code
_entity_poly.pdbx_strand_id
1 'polypeptide(L)' 'MIDIPRLTKRDAETLKRLAWRYNKTTAETLHRIISFVVAEYDHDDVCESCQDRTYCNKCVFAGETEDY' A
#
# COMPACT_ATOMS: atom_id res chain seq x y z
N MET A 1 -11.05 14.57 -3.32
CA MET A 1 -11.36 13.34 -4.09
C MET A 1 -10.06 12.57 -4.15
N ILE A 2 -9.95 11.44 -3.44
CA ILE A 2 -8.75 10.59 -3.51
C ILE A 2 -8.88 9.81 -4.81
N ASP A 3 -8.04 10.14 -5.81
CA ASP A 3 -8.00 9.39 -7.06
C ASP A 3 -7.28 8.07 -6.78
N ILE A 4 -8.04 6.99 -6.63
CA ILE A 4 -7.44 5.65 -6.54
C ILE A 4 -7.06 5.27 -7.98
N PRO A 5 -5.77 5.22 -8.34
CA PRO A 5 -5.37 4.98 -9.71
C PRO A 5 -5.89 3.62 -10.15
N ARG A 6 -6.60 3.60 -11.30
CA ARG A 6 -6.97 2.34 -11.94
C ARG A 6 -5.69 1.66 -12.41
N LEU A 7 -5.48 0.42 -11.98
CA LEU A 7 -4.39 -0.41 -12.46
C LEU A 7 -4.43 -0.51 -13.98
N THR A 8 -3.27 -0.44 -14.63
CA THR A 8 -3.19 -0.75 -16.05
C THR A 8 -3.56 -2.23 -16.27
N LYS A 9 -3.93 -2.60 -17.50
CA LYS A 9 -4.17 -4.01 -17.83
C LYS A 9 -2.97 -4.89 -17.48
N ARG A 10 -1.75 -4.40 -17.70
CA ARG A 10 -0.51 -5.12 -17.41
C ARG A 10 -0.34 -5.36 -15.91
N ASP A 11 -0.59 -4.35 -15.09
CA ASP A 11 -0.43 -4.46 -13.63
C ASP A 11 -1.50 -5.37 -13.03
N ALA A 12 -2.74 -5.28 -13.53
CA ALA A 12 -3.83 -6.16 -13.13
C ALA A 12 -3.53 -7.63 -13.43
N GLU A 13 -3.01 -7.95 -14.63
CA GLU A 13 -2.60 -9.31 -14.97
C GLU A 13 -1.39 -9.81 -14.16
N THR A 14 -0.47 -8.90 -13.81
CA THR A 14 0.66 -9.21 -12.93
C THR A 14 0.18 -9.55 -11.52
N LEU A 15 -0.72 -8.73 -10.96
CA LEU A 15 -1.30 -8.96 -9.64
C LEU A 15 -2.07 -10.28 -9.57
N LYS A 16 -2.83 -10.65 -10.61
CA LYS A 16 -3.51 -11.96 -10.70
C LYS A 16 -2.53 -13.12 -10.65
N ARG A 17 -1.42 -13.04 -11.39
CA ARG A 17 -0.39 -14.10 -11.42
C ARG A 17 0.26 -14.28 -10.05
N LEU A 18 0.53 -13.19 -9.34
CA LEU A 18 1.02 -13.24 -7.96
C LEU A 18 -0.01 -13.87 -7.02
N ALA A 19 -1.27 -13.46 -7.14
CA ALA A 19 -2.37 -14.00 -6.34
C ALA A 19 -2.49 -15.53 -6.50
N TRP A 20 -2.39 -16.04 -7.73
CA TRP A 20 -2.34 -17.49 -7.99
C TRP A 20 -1.12 -18.16 -7.37
N ARG A 21 0.08 -17.56 -7.49
CA ARG A 21 1.32 -18.10 -6.92
C ARG A 21 1.26 -18.22 -5.40
N TYR A 22 0.54 -17.31 -4.73
CA TYR A 22 0.40 -17.29 -3.28
C TYR A 22 -0.89 -17.98 -2.78
N ASN A 23 -1.74 -18.50 -3.68
CA ASN A 23 -3.06 -19.03 -3.36
C ASN A 23 -3.92 -18.04 -2.55
N LYS A 24 -4.03 -16.81 -3.06
CA LYS A 24 -4.75 -15.69 -2.44
C LYS A 24 -5.64 -14.98 -3.44
N THR A 25 -6.55 -14.14 -2.94
CA THR A 25 -7.28 -13.17 -3.76
C THR A 25 -6.36 -12.03 -4.21
N THR A 26 -6.74 -11.31 -5.26
CA THR A 26 -6.00 -10.13 -5.71
C THR A 26 -5.99 -9.02 -4.67
N ALA A 27 -7.04 -8.90 -3.85
CA ALA A 27 -7.12 -7.93 -2.76
C ALA A 27 -6.13 -8.26 -1.64
N GLU A 28 -6.14 -9.49 -1.12
CA GLU A 28 -5.16 -9.93 -0.11
C GLU A 28 -3.71 -9.78 -0.60
N THR A 29 -3.48 -10.06 -1.88
CA THR A 29 -2.16 -9.91 -2.50
C THR A 29 -1.76 -8.45 -2.57
N LEU A 30 -2.67 -7.56 -2.96
CA LEU A 30 -2.42 -6.12 -3.00
C LEU A 30 -2.14 -5.55 -1.61
N HIS A 31 -2.91 -5.93 -0.58
CA HIS A 31 -2.66 -5.53 0.80
C HIS A 31 -1.25 -5.95 1.24
N ARG A 32 -0.85 -7.20 0.97
CA ARG A 32 0.51 -7.67 1.27
C ARG A 32 1.60 -6.88 0.56
N ILE A 33 1.39 -6.52 -0.71
CA ILE A 33 2.35 -5.69 -1.45
C ILE A 33 2.44 -4.30 -0.82
N ILE A 34 1.30 -3.69 -0.46
CA ILE A 34 1.28 -2.39 0.22
C ILE A 34 2.02 -2.49 1.55
N SER A 35 1.72 -3.48 2.40
CA SER A 35 2.42 -3.68 3.68
C SER A 35 3.92 -3.92 3.49
N PHE A 36 4.31 -4.70 2.47
CA PHE A 36 5.71 -4.92 2.14
C PHE A 36 6.40 -3.61 1.75
N VAL A 37 5.78 -2.78 0.89
CA VAL A 37 6.34 -1.48 0.53
C VAL A 37 6.41 -0.56 1.74
N VAL A 38 5.36 -0.49 2.57
CA VAL A 38 5.33 0.35 3.78
C VAL A 38 6.49 0.04 4.72
N ALA A 39 6.84 -1.24 4.88
CA ALA A 39 7.94 -1.66 5.75
C ALA A 39 9.34 -1.22 5.27
N GLU A 40 9.47 -0.76 4.03
CA GLU A 40 10.75 -0.32 3.45
C GLU A 40 11.00 1.19 3.59
N TYR A 41 10.03 1.97 4.09
CA TYR A 41 10.14 3.42 4.19
C TYR A 41 9.96 3.92 5.62
N ASP A 42 10.80 4.88 6.00
CA ASP A 42 10.67 5.60 7.27
C ASP A 42 9.54 6.64 7.20
N HIS A 43 8.96 6.94 8.36
CA HIS A 43 7.90 7.94 8.52
C HIS A 43 8.27 9.28 7.89
N ASP A 44 9.45 9.80 8.23
CA ASP A 44 9.88 11.13 7.81
C ASP A 44 10.02 11.22 6.28
N ASP A 45 10.55 10.18 5.62
CA ASP A 45 10.75 10.14 4.16
C ASP A 45 9.42 10.26 3.40
N VAL A 46 8.40 9.50 3.83
CA VAL A 46 7.08 9.56 3.20
C VAL A 46 6.35 10.85 3.57
N CYS A 47 6.37 11.22 4.85
CA CYS A 47 5.61 12.35 5.34
C CYS A 47 6.15 13.68 4.82
N GLU A 48 7.45 13.83 4.56
CA GLU A 48 8.04 15.02 3.92
C GLU A 48 7.43 15.37 2.56
N SER A 49 6.98 14.37 1.78
CA SER A 49 6.33 14.57 0.49
C SER A 49 4.79 14.54 0.56
N CYS A 50 4.21 14.25 1.73
CA CYS A 50 2.78 14.10 1.90
C CYS A 50 2.02 15.43 1.75
N GLN A 51 0.95 15.41 0.95
CA GLN A 51 0.06 16.56 0.72
C GLN A 51 -1.00 16.74 1.82
N ASP A 52 -1.29 15.69 2.60
CA ASP A 52 -2.23 15.73 3.72
C ASP A 52 -1.50 15.50 5.05
N ARG A 53 -1.01 16.60 5.64
CA ARG A 53 -0.28 16.57 6.91
C ARG A 53 -1.16 16.24 8.11
N THR A 54 -2.48 16.35 7.99
CA THR A 54 -3.40 16.12 9.12
C THR A 54 -3.51 14.64 9.51
N TYR A 55 -3.08 13.74 8.61
CA TYR A 55 -3.09 12.29 8.83
C TYR A 55 -1.71 11.73 9.20
N CYS A 56 -0.64 12.49 9.03
CA CYS A 56 0.73 11.98 9.17
C CYS A 56 1.04 11.42 10.56
N ASN A 57 0.44 11.96 11.62
CA ASN A 57 0.67 11.50 13.00
C ASN A 57 -0.03 10.17 13.34
N LYS A 58 -0.93 9.68 12.48
CA LYS A 58 -1.70 8.44 12.67
C LYS A 58 -1.70 7.56 11.42
N CYS A 59 -0.75 7.80 10.50
CA CYS A 59 -0.64 7.02 9.28
C CYS A 59 0.10 5.71 9.56
N VAL A 60 0.01 4.78 8.61
CA VAL A 60 0.66 3.46 8.72
C VAL A 60 2.19 3.55 8.89
N PHE A 61 2.80 4.68 8.55
CA PHE A 61 4.23 4.92 8.71
C PHE A 61 4.60 5.46 10.10
N ALA A 62 3.64 5.93 10.91
CA ALA A 62 3.90 6.54 12.23
C ALA A 62 4.26 5.53 13.33
N GLY A 63 4.41 4.24 13.00
CA GLY A 63 4.77 3.19 13.95
C GLY A 63 3.62 2.71 14.85
N GLU A 64 2.42 3.27 14.72
CA GLU A 64 1.24 2.76 15.41
C GLU A 64 0.68 1.55 14.64
N THR A 65 0.97 0.36 15.18
CA THR A 65 0.42 -0.91 14.72
C THR A 65 -1.06 -1.00 15.09
N GLU A 66 -1.92 -0.37 14.32
CA GLU A 66 -3.31 -0.81 14.24
C GLU A 66 -3.48 -1.62 12.95
N ASP A 67 -3.88 -2.88 13.11
CA ASP A 67 -4.23 -3.80 12.03
C ASP A 67 -5.21 -3.14 11.05
N TYR A 68 -4.70 -2.67 9.90
CA TYR A 68 -5.47 -2.20 8.75
C TYR A 68 -5.76 -3.33 7.76
#